data_AF-A0A6I2HI52-F1
#
_entry.id   AF-A0A6I2HI52-F1
#
_cell.length_a   1.000
_cell.length_b   1.000
_cell.length_c   1.000
_cell.angle_alpha   90.00
_cell.angle_beta   90.00
_cell.angle_gamma   90.00
#
_symmetry.space_group_name_H-M   'P 1'
#
loop_
_entity.id
_entity.type
_entity.pdbx_description
1 polymer ?
#
loop_
_entity_poly.entity_id
_entity_poly.type
_entity_poly.pdbx_seq_one_letter_code
_entity_poly.pdbx_strand_id
1 'polypeptide(L)'
;MHASSSASPSRRALRTVLGAAALAAAACAGARVHLPEPTEALAAHVPGTSVAELGEGRRLFVGRCSGCHNLPDPKAYRADEWPAQVSEMGARARLSAEQQQLVAHYLQAAALDVPAPAPASQPTAAR
;
A
#
# COMPACT_ATOMS: atom_id res chain seq x y z
N MET A 1 59.26 -20.97 -50.26
CA MET A 1 59.18 -20.33 -48.94
C MET A 1 57.88 -20.80 -48.28
N HIS A 2 57.95 -21.89 -47.51
CA HIS A 2 56.83 -22.45 -46.74
C HIS A 2 57.39 -23.00 -45.41
N ALA A 3 56.51 -23.05 -44.40
CA ALA A 3 56.67 -23.65 -43.07
C ALA A 3 57.42 -22.78 -42.04
N SER A 4 57.02 -22.63 -40.79
CA SER A 4 55.85 -23.08 -40.01
C SER A 4 55.81 -22.22 -38.74
N SER A 5 54.64 -21.73 -38.32
CA SER A 5 54.48 -21.08 -37.01
C SER A 5 54.12 -22.12 -35.94
N SER A 6 54.96 -22.21 -34.90
CA SER A 6 54.76 -23.09 -33.76
C SER A 6 53.65 -22.57 -32.84
N ALA A 7 52.58 -23.35 -32.68
CA ALA A 7 51.61 -23.15 -31.60
C ALA A 7 52.11 -23.83 -30.33
N SER A 8 52.23 -23.07 -29.24
CA SER A 8 52.54 -23.60 -27.91
C SER A 8 51.24 -23.68 -27.08
N PRO A 9 50.88 -24.84 -26.52
CA PRO A 9 49.74 -24.93 -25.62
C PRO A 9 50.17 -24.60 -24.20
N SER A 10 49.77 -23.42 -23.70
CA SER A 10 49.92 -23.08 -22.28
C SER A 10 48.88 -23.84 -21.46
N ARG A 11 49.42 -24.74 -20.66
CA ARG A 11 48.75 -25.61 -19.71
C ARG A 11 48.11 -24.80 -18.59
N ARG A 12 46.95 -25.30 -18.14
CA ARG A 12 46.53 -25.32 -16.74
C ARG A 12 46.10 -23.98 -16.13
N ALA A 13 44.79 -23.92 -15.93
CA ALA A 13 44.21 -23.81 -14.59
C ALA A 13 44.65 -22.58 -13.80
N LEU A 14 43.92 -21.49 -13.96
CA LEU A 14 43.75 -20.55 -12.86
C LEU A 14 42.35 -19.91 -12.89
N ARG A 15 41.43 -20.59 -12.20
CA ARG A 15 40.43 -19.94 -11.33
C ARG A 15 39.54 -18.87 -11.98
N THR A 16 38.65 -19.27 -12.89
CA THR A 16 37.43 -18.48 -13.16
C THR A 16 36.35 -18.85 -12.14
N VAL A 17 36.49 -18.37 -10.91
CA VAL A 17 35.37 -18.24 -9.97
C VAL A 17 35.44 -16.83 -9.41
N LEU A 18 35.09 -15.84 -10.24
CA LEU A 18 34.88 -14.46 -9.79
C LEU A 18 33.46 -14.02 -10.18
N GLY A 19 32.57 -14.08 -9.19
CA GLY A 19 31.69 -12.94 -8.89
C GLY A 19 30.38 -12.80 -9.64
N ALA A 20 29.58 -13.86 -9.80
CA ALA A 20 28.15 -13.71 -10.13
C ALA A 20 27.32 -13.51 -8.85
N ALA A 21 27.40 -12.35 -8.18
CA ALA A 21 26.52 -12.04 -7.05
C ALA A 21 26.50 -10.53 -6.72
N ALA A 22 25.86 -9.71 -7.55
CA ALA A 22 25.46 -8.35 -7.14
C ALA A 22 24.26 -7.84 -7.95
N LEU A 23 23.18 -8.62 -8.05
CA LEU A 23 21.86 -8.06 -8.30
C LEU A 23 21.24 -7.69 -6.94
N ALA A 24 21.69 -6.58 -6.36
CA ALA A 24 21.05 -6.01 -5.19
C ALA A 24 19.70 -5.42 -5.62
N ALA A 25 18.63 -6.03 -5.11
CA ALA A 25 17.25 -5.64 -5.36
C ALA A 25 17.00 -4.18 -4.98
N ALA A 26 16.86 -3.31 -5.97
CA ALA A 26 16.24 -2.00 -5.80
C ALA A 26 14.74 -2.21 -5.58
N ALA A 27 14.35 -2.57 -4.35
CA ALA A 27 12.96 -2.64 -3.95
C ALA A 27 12.38 -1.21 -3.97
N CYS A 28 11.36 -1.00 -4.81
CA CYS A 28 10.66 0.27 -4.92
C CYS A 28 10.26 0.81 -3.54
N ALA A 29 10.85 1.94 -3.14
CA ALA A 29 10.47 2.68 -1.95
C ALA A 29 9.12 3.39 -2.21
N GLY A 30 8.03 2.61 -2.25
CA GLY A 30 6.68 3.17 -2.17
C GLY A 30 6.45 3.73 -0.78
N ALA A 31 5.95 4.97 -0.68
CA ALA A 31 5.48 5.52 0.58
C ALA A 31 4.40 4.58 1.15
N ARG A 32 4.66 4.02 2.33
CA ARG A 32 3.70 3.13 2.99
C ARG A 32 2.62 3.97 3.63
N VAL A 33 1.38 3.77 3.22
CA VAL A 33 0.22 4.31 3.93
C VAL A 33 0.13 3.64 5.30
N HIS A 34 -0.06 4.43 6.36
CA HIS A 34 -0.29 3.89 7.69
C HIS A 34 -1.76 3.45 7.81
N LEU A 35 -1.97 2.16 8.06
CA LEU A 35 -3.29 1.57 8.25
C LEU A 35 -3.37 1.03 9.68
N PRO A 36 -4.03 1.73 10.61
CA PRO A 36 -4.09 1.30 12.01
C PRO A 36 -4.78 -0.07 12.12
N GLU A 37 -4.33 -0.85 13.09
CA GLU A 37 -4.90 -2.16 13.37
C GLU A 37 -6.27 -2.02 14.06
N PRO A 38 -7.24 -2.91 13.75
CA PRO A 38 -8.52 -2.95 14.44
C PRO A 38 -8.30 -3.26 15.93
N THR A 39 -8.56 -2.28 16.78
CA THR A 39 -8.48 -2.41 18.23
C THR A 39 -9.74 -1.81 18.85
N GLU A 40 -10.02 -2.13 20.12
CA GLU A 40 -11.15 -1.53 20.85
C GLU A 40 -11.05 0.00 20.90
N ALA A 41 -9.84 0.53 21.04
CA ALA A 41 -9.59 1.97 20.99
C ALA A 41 -9.96 2.58 19.63
N LEU A 42 -9.64 1.88 18.53
CA LEU A 42 -10.03 2.32 17.20
C LEU A 42 -11.56 2.26 17.03
N ALA A 43 -12.19 1.18 17.46
CA ALA A 43 -13.65 0.98 17.41
C ALA A 43 -14.43 2.05 18.17
N ALA A 44 -13.90 2.54 19.30
CA ALA A 44 -14.52 3.60 20.09
C ALA A 44 -14.71 4.92 19.33
N HIS A 45 -14.01 5.15 18.21
CA HIS A 45 -14.19 6.35 17.38
C HIS A 45 -15.49 6.34 16.56
N VAL A 46 -16.10 5.17 16.34
CA VAL A 46 -17.33 5.04 15.54
C VAL A 46 -18.39 4.28 16.36
N PRO A 47 -19.38 4.99 16.94
CA PRO A 47 -20.39 4.37 17.79
C PRO A 47 -21.10 3.18 17.12
N GLY A 48 -21.27 2.09 17.89
CA GLY A 48 -21.97 0.90 17.43
C GLY A 48 -21.16 -0.01 16.49
N THR A 49 -19.86 0.24 16.28
CA THR A 49 -18.98 -0.63 15.49
C THR A 49 -18.09 -1.46 16.41
N SER A 50 -17.95 -2.74 16.10
CA SER A 50 -17.07 -3.69 16.79
C SER A 50 -15.69 -3.79 16.14
N VAL A 51 -14.71 -4.31 16.88
CA VAL A 51 -13.37 -4.62 16.34
C VAL A 51 -13.43 -5.59 15.16
N ALA A 52 -14.37 -6.55 15.19
CA ALA A 52 -14.56 -7.51 14.11
C ALA A 52 -15.02 -6.82 12.81
N GLU A 53 -15.97 -5.89 12.90
CA GLU A 53 -16.45 -5.10 11.76
C GLU A 53 -15.36 -4.19 11.21
N LEU A 54 -14.56 -3.54 12.07
CA LEU A 54 -13.39 -2.77 11.61
C LEU A 54 -12.35 -3.66 10.94
N GLY A 55 -12.15 -4.88 11.45
CA GLY A 55 -11.30 -5.88 10.82
C GLY A 55 -11.78 -6.25 9.42
N GLU A 56 -13.08 -6.46 9.25
CA GLU A 56 -13.67 -6.71 7.94
C GLU A 56 -13.49 -5.53 6.99
N GLY A 57 -13.82 -4.32 7.45
CA GLY A 57 -13.63 -3.08 6.71
C GLY A 57 -12.19 -2.90 6.24
N ARG A 58 -11.20 -3.15 7.11
CA ARG A 58 -9.78 -3.09 6.77
C ARG A 58 -9.40 -4.12 5.71
N ARG A 59 -9.84 -5.38 5.84
CA ARG A 59 -9.56 -6.44 4.86
C ARG A 59 -10.14 -6.08 3.50
N LEU A 60 -11.37 -5.56 3.46
CA LEU A 60 -12.01 -5.09 2.23
C LEU A 60 -11.26 -3.91 1.63
N PHE A 61 -10.90 -2.90 2.43
CA PHE A 61 -10.15 -1.74 1.97
C PHE A 61 -8.83 -2.15 1.31
N VAL A 62 -8.03 -2.97 2.00
CA VAL A 62 -6.74 -3.45 1.48
C VAL A 62 -6.93 -4.36 0.26
N GLY A 63 -7.88 -5.30 0.30
CA GLY A 63 -8.04 -6.33 -0.73
C GLY A 63 -8.84 -5.89 -1.96
N ARG A 64 -9.69 -4.88 -1.85
CA ARG A 64 -10.56 -4.42 -2.95
C ARG A 64 -10.18 -3.06 -3.49
N CYS A 65 -9.86 -2.09 -2.63
CA CYS A 65 -9.59 -0.72 -3.06
C CYS A 65 -8.18 -0.53 -3.66
N SER A 66 -7.25 -1.47 -3.43
CA SER A 66 -5.91 -1.45 -4.03
C SER A 66 -5.85 -2.03 -5.45
N GLY A 67 -6.97 -2.55 -5.95
CA GLY A 67 -7.01 -3.25 -7.25
C GLY A 67 -6.91 -2.34 -8.47
N CYS A 68 -7.16 -1.03 -8.32
CA CYS A 68 -7.19 -0.08 -9.45
C CYS A 68 -6.20 1.09 -9.33
N HIS A 69 -5.86 1.48 -8.10
CA HIS A 69 -4.90 2.55 -7.80
C HIS A 69 -4.36 2.36 -6.38
N ASN A 70 -3.42 3.20 -5.96
CA ASN A 70 -2.92 3.20 -4.60
C ASN A 70 -4.04 3.50 -3.60
N LEU A 71 -3.95 2.90 -2.41
CA LEU A 71 -4.87 3.19 -1.32
C LEU A 71 -4.67 4.64 -0.86
N PRO A 72 -5.76 5.41 -0.68
CA PRO A 72 -5.65 6.71 -0.04
C PRO A 72 -5.24 6.55 1.43
N ASP A 73 -4.50 7.52 1.95
CA ASP A 73 -4.25 7.60 3.39
C ASP A 73 -5.58 7.86 4.12
N PRO A 74 -5.93 7.11 5.19
CA PRO A 74 -7.12 7.40 5.99
C PRO A 74 -7.22 8.85 6.49
N LYS A 75 -6.10 9.55 6.60
CA LYS A 75 -6.01 10.97 7.01
C LYS A 75 -6.11 11.96 5.85
N ALA A 76 -6.25 11.49 4.61
CA ALA A 76 -6.41 12.36 3.44
C ALA A 76 -7.78 13.06 3.39
N TYR A 77 -8.77 12.53 4.10
CA TYR A 77 -10.11 13.10 4.22
C TYR A 77 -10.54 13.13 5.69
N ARG A 78 -11.50 14.01 6.01
CA ARG A 78 -12.17 14.01 7.30
C ARG A 78 -13.05 12.76 7.44
N ALA A 79 -13.31 12.36 8.68
CA ALA A 79 -14.17 11.21 8.98
C ALA A 79 -15.56 11.30 8.31
N ASP A 80 -16.17 12.48 8.31
CA ASP A 80 -17.50 12.73 7.72
C ASP A 80 -17.52 12.64 6.18
N GLU A 81 -16.37 12.72 5.51
CA GLU A 81 -16.26 12.65 4.05
C GLU A 81 -16.14 11.22 3.51
N TRP A 82 -15.62 10.29 4.32
CA TRP A 82 -15.35 8.91 3.89
C TRP A 82 -16.55 8.14 3.34
N PRO A 83 -17.78 8.22 3.90
CA PRO A 83 -18.93 7.51 3.35
C PRO A 83 -19.21 7.86 1.88
N ALA A 84 -19.08 9.13 1.50
CA ALA A 84 -19.27 9.56 0.11
C ALA A 84 -18.17 9.00 -0.80
N GLN A 85 -16.90 9.07 -0.36
CA GLN A 85 -15.76 8.53 -1.12
C GLN A 85 -15.86 7.02 -1.33
N VAL A 86 -16.26 6.28 -0.29
CA VAL A 86 -16.45 4.84 -0.34
C VAL A 86 -17.67 4.47 -1.17
N SER A 87 -18.73 5.28 -1.16
CA SER A 87 -19.87 5.05 -2.06
C SER A 87 -19.46 5.14 -3.53
N GLU A 88 -18.70 6.18 -3.90
CA GLU A 88 -18.25 6.36 -5.28
C GLU A 88 -17.29 5.26 -5.73
N MET A 89 -16.24 4.99 -4.96
CA MET A 89 -15.22 4.00 -5.32
C MET A 89 -15.70 2.57 -5.10
N GLY A 90 -16.51 2.33 -4.07
CA GLY A 90 -17.06 1.03 -3.72
C GLY A 90 -17.98 0.48 -4.81
N ALA A 91 -18.77 1.33 -5.46
CA ALA A 91 -19.56 0.94 -6.62
C ALA A 91 -18.66 0.45 -7.79
N ARG A 92 -17.56 1.18 -8.08
CA ARG A 92 -16.59 0.81 -9.11
C ARG A 92 -15.82 -0.47 -8.76
N ALA A 93 -15.51 -0.65 -7.48
CA ALA A 93 -14.87 -1.85 -6.92
C ALA A 93 -15.85 -3.01 -6.68
N ARG A 94 -17.14 -2.85 -7.05
CA ARG A 94 -18.21 -3.86 -6.93
C ARG A 94 -18.44 -4.34 -5.49
N LEU A 95 -18.29 -3.45 -4.51
CA LEU A 95 -18.66 -3.71 -3.12
C LEU A 95 -20.18 -3.64 -2.95
N SER A 96 -20.74 -4.55 -2.15
CA SER A 96 -22.12 -4.43 -1.68
C SER A 96 -22.30 -3.23 -0.75
N ALA A 97 -23.54 -2.81 -0.50
CA ALA A 97 -23.81 -1.71 0.44
C ALA A 97 -23.26 -1.99 1.85
N GLU A 98 -23.40 -3.22 2.33
CA GLU A 98 -22.82 -3.66 3.61
C GLU A 98 -21.29 -3.57 3.61
N GLN A 99 -20.64 -4.03 2.54
CA GLN A 99 -19.18 -3.93 2.41
C GLN A 99 -18.71 -2.48 2.35
N GLN A 100 -19.45 -1.60 1.66
CA GLN A 100 -19.17 -0.18 1.63
C GLN A 100 -19.27 0.44 3.02
N GLN A 101 -20.29 0.08 3.80
CA GLN A 101 -20.43 0.56 5.17
C GLN A 101 -19.26 0.12 6.06
N LEU A 102 -18.87 -1.15 5.99
CA LEU A 102 -17.72 -1.67 6.76
C LEU A 102 -16.42 -0.94 6.43
N VAL A 103 -16.16 -0.71 5.13
CA VAL A 103 -14.99 0.07 4.68
C VAL A 103 -15.08 1.52 5.15
N ALA A 104 -16.25 2.15 5.08
CA ALA A 104 -16.46 3.52 5.53
C ALA A 104 -16.23 3.66 7.04
N HIS A 105 -16.75 2.74 7.85
CA HIS A 105 -16.53 2.74 9.31
C HIS A 105 -15.04 2.57 9.65
N TYR A 106 -14.32 1.69 8.93
CA TYR A 106 -12.88 1.56 9.10
C TYR A 106 -12.13 2.85 8.80
N LEU A 107 -12.43 3.50 7.68
CA LEU A 107 -11.75 4.72 7.27
C LEU A 107 -12.12 5.92 8.16
N GLN A 108 -13.36 5.98 8.64
CA GLN A 108 -13.79 6.93 9.66
C GLN A 108 -12.99 6.79 10.96
N ALA A 109 -12.93 5.56 11.49
CA ALA A 109 -12.18 5.30 12.71
C ALA A 109 -10.69 5.62 12.53
N ALA A 110 -10.10 5.21 11.41
CA ALA A 110 -8.70 5.46 11.09
C ALA A 110 -8.38 6.94 10.82
N ALA A 111 -9.31 7.72 10.28
CA ALA A 111 -9.17 9.17 10.12
C ALA A 111 -9.20 9.91 11.46
N LEU A 112 -9.97 9.39 12.42
CA LEU A 112 -10.05 9.91 13.79
C LEU A 112 -8.89 9.44 14.67
N ASP A 113 -8.22 8.34 14.28
CA ASP A 113 -7.03 7.80 14.94
C ASP A 113 -5.80 8.69 14.71
N VAL A 114 -5.76 9.80 15.45
CA VAL A 114 -4.70 10.78 15.38
C VAL A 114 -4.14 11.05 16.79
N PRO A 115 -2.81 11.01 17.00
CA PRO A 115 -2.18 12.03 17.82
C PRO A 115 -2.11 13.32 16.98
N ALA A 116 -2.98 14.30 17.28
CA ALA A 116 -3.28 15.58 16.59
C ALA A 116 -2.61 15.89 15.22
N PRO A 117 -3.37 16.20 14.13
CA PRO A 117 -2.76 16.57 12.85
C PRO A 117 -2.44 18.06 12.75
N ALA A 118 -1.27 18.39 12.17
CA ALA A 118 -0.95 19.71 11.65
C ALA A 118 -1.94 20.12 10.53
N PRO A 119 -2.27 21.41 10.37
CA PRO A 119 -3.41 21.86 9.58
C PRO A 119 -3.31 21.46 8.09
N ALA A 120 -4.41 20.91 7.59
CA ALA A 120 -4.59 20.45 6.23
C ALA A 120 -4.37 21.59 5.21
N SER A 121 -3.47 21.37 4.27
CA SER A 121 -3.44 22.12 3.00
C SER A 121 -4.58 21.59 2.12
N GLN A 122 -5.76 22.20 2.21
CA GLN A 122 -6.82 21.98 1.23
C GLN A 122 -6.43 22.69 -0.07
N PRO A 123 -6.49 22.05 -1.26
CA PRO A 123 -6.43 22.78 -2.51
C PRO A 123 -7.71 23.61 -2.65
N THR A 124 -7.54 24.91 -2.83
CA THR A 124 -8.64 25.84 -3.09
C THR A 124 -9.38 25.43 -4.34
N ALA A 125 -10.63 25.00 -4.20
CA ALA A 125 -11.59 25.01 -5.30
C ALA A 125 -11.90 26.48 -5.62
N ALA A 126 -11.23 27.02 -6.65
CA ALA A 126 -11.55 28.32 -7.22
C ALA A 126 -12.33 28.11 -8.52
N ARG A 127 -13.47 28.79 -8.54
CA ARG A 127 -14.49 28.92 -9.58
C ARG A 127 -14.01 29.78 -10.74
#